data_AF-A0A7W1NRF7-F1
#
_entry.id   AF-A0A7W1NRF7-F1
#
_cell.length_a   1.000
_cell.length_b   1.000
_cell.length_c   1.000
_cell.angle_alpha   90.00
_cell.angle_beta   90.00
_cell.angle_gamma   90.00
#
_symmetry.space_group_name_H-M   'P 1'
#
loop_
_entity.id
_entity.type
_entity.pdbx_description
1 polymer ?
#
loop_
_entity_poly.entity_id
_entity_poly.type
_entity_poly.pdbx_seq_one_letter_code
_entity_poly.pdbx_strand_id
1 'polypeptide(L)'
;AVGLTLAYDAAELGDESAVPTEKAKRLTIPTLTLDGSDSYPFMHTAAVALSKLMPHGEQSTLQGQTHEVAPEALAPVLIEFFSS
;
A
#
# COMPACT_ATOMS: atom_id res chain seq x y z
N ALA A 1 -11.46 -8.40 -23.49
CA ALA A 1 -10.57 -9.58 -23.52
C ALA A 1 -9.38 -9.28 -22.62
N VAL A 2 -9.07 -10.17 -21.69
CA VAL A 2 -7.84 -10.07 -20.89
C VAL A 2 -6.68 -10.43 -21.83
N GLY A 3 -5.77 -9.49 -22.08
CA GLY A 3 -4.61 -9.74 -22.93
C GLY A 3 -3.72 -10.84 -22.35
N LEU A 4 -2.98 -11.54 -23.22
CA LEU A 4 -2.03 -12.59 -22.81
C LEU A 4 -0.93 -12.10 -21.86
N THR A 5 -0.82 -10.80 -21.59
CA THR A 5 0.16 -10.20 -20.68
C THR A 5 -0.12 -10.48 -19.21
N LEU A 6 -1.37 -10.60 -18.76
CA LEU A 6 -1.65 -10.77 -17.32
C LEU A 6 -1.11 -12.08 -16.74
N ALA A 7 -1.04 -13.15 -17.53
CA ALA A 7 -0.44 -14.42 -17.08
C ALA A 7 1.09 -14.31 -16.93
N TYR A 8 1.74 -13.54 -17.81
CA TYR A 8 3.18 -13.25 -17.69
C TYR A 8 3.45 -12.31 -16.52
N ASP A 9 2.63 -11.27 -16.33
CA ASP A 9 2.73 -10.36 -15.19
C ASP A 9 2.59 -11.12 -13.87
N ALA A 10 1.62 -12.04 -13.76
CA ALA A 10 1.46 -12.88 -12.59
C ALA A 10 2.66 -13.84 -12.37
N ALA A 11 3.21 -14.42 -13.45
CA ALA A 11 4.38 -15.29 -13.35
C ALA A 11 5.65 -14.55 -12.89
N GLU A 12 5.85 -13.30 -13.33
CA GLU A 12 6.97 -12.45 -12.91
C GLU A 12 6.82 -11.94 -11.48
N LEU A 13 5.58 -11.68 -11.03
CA LEU A 13 5.29 -11.34 -9.63
C LEU A 13 5.52 -12.53 -8.67
N GLY A 14 5.61 -13.75 -9.20
CA GLY A 14 5.85 -14.99 -8.47
C GLY A 14 4.59 -15.56 -7.79
N ASP A 15 4.73 -16.75 -7.21
CA ASP A 15 3.63 -17.51 -6.58
C ASP A 15 2.98 -16.80 -5.40
N GLU A 16 3.63 -15.78 -4.84
CA GLU A 16 3.09 -15.08 -3.71
C GLU A 16 3.04 -13.58 -4.01
N SER A 17 1.82 -13.05 -4.08
CA SER A 17 1.53 -11.64 -3.78
C SER A 17 1.87 -11.29 -2.30
N ALA A 18 2.96 -11.85 -1.77
CA ALA A 18 3.40 -11.74 -0.40
C ALA A 18 4.08 -10.39 -0.16
N VAL A 19 3.88 -9.91 1.06
CA VAL A 19 4.54 -8.70 1.54
C VAL A 19 6.06 -8.94 1.57
N PRO A 20 6.88 -8.05 0.95
CA PRO A 20 8.32 -8.24 0.83
C PRO A 20 9.04 -7.95 2.15
N THR A 21 8.89 -8.86 3.10
CA THR A 21 9.18 -8.67 4.53
C THR A 21 10.59 -8.15 4.78
N GLU A 22 11.60 -8.81 4.21
CA GLU A 22 13.00 -8.43 4.44
C GLU A 22 13.36 -7.09 3.78
N LYS A 23 12.70 -6.72 2.67
CA LYS A 23 12.90 -5.39 2.07
C LYS A 23 12.27 -4.30 2.93
N ALA A 24 11.04 -4.51 3.41
CA ALA A 24 10.33 -3.55 4.25
C ALA A 24 11.09 -3.24 5.55
N LYS A 25 11.63 -4.27 6.24
CA LYS A 25 12.43 -4.10 7.46
C LYS A 25 13.67 -3.20 7.31
N ARG A 26 14.18 -3.03 6.09
CA ARG A 26 15.36 -2.20 5.79
C ARG A 26 15.04 -0.73 5.54
N LEU A 27 13.76 -0.36 5.43
CA LEU A 27 13.35 1.02 5.18
C LEU A 27 13.35 1.82 6.49
N THR A 28 14.43 2.57 6.71
CA THR A 28 14.61 3.40 7.91
C THR A 28 14.15 4.86 7.73
N ILE A 29 13.59 5.22 6.57
CA ILE A 29 12.98 6.53 6.39
C ILE A 29 11.54 6.50 6.95
N PRO A 30 11.03 7.62 7.48
CA PRO A 30 9.60 7.74 7.78
C PRO A 30 8.79 7.31 6.57
N THR A 31 7.82 6.41 6.76
CA THR A 31 7.03 5.87 5.65
C THR A 31 5.58 5.71 6.07
N LEU A 32 4.69 6.32 5.31
CA LEU A 32 3.24 6.20 5.48
C LEU A 32 2.66 5.25 4.42
N THR A 33 1.94 4.21 4.85
CA THR A 33 1.10 3.37 3.99
C THR A 33 -0.35 3.82 4.05
N LEU A 34 -0.99 3.93 2.88
CA LEU A 34 -2.38 4.36 2.75
C LEU A 34 -3.20 3.34 1.99
N ASP A 35 -4.43 3.13 2.44
CA ASP A 35 -5.45 2.35 1.75
C ASP A 35 -6.82 3.02 1.86
N GLY A 36 -7.72 2.77 0.92
CA GLY A 36 -9.11 3.20 1.03
C GLY A 36 -9.97 2.13 1.69
N SER A 37 -10.93 2.50 2.54
CA SER A 37 -11.79 1.53 3.26
C SER A 37 -12.61 0.62 2.34
N ASP A 38 -12.89 1.06 1.12
CA ASP A 38 -13.70 0.37 0.12
C ASP A 38 -12.80 -0.33 -0.93
N SER A 39 -11.51 -0.48 -0.61
CA SER A 39 -10.55 -1.24 -1.41
C SER A 39 -10.69 -2.75 -1.21
N TYR A 40 -10.00 -3.52 -2.04
CA TYR A 40 -9.92 -4.97 -1.86
C TYR A 40 -9.28 -5.33 -0.51
N PRO A 41 -9.79 -6.32 0.24
CA PRO A 41 -9.31 -6.63 1.60
C PRO A 41 -7.81 -6.94 1.71
N PHE A 42 -7.20 -7.48 0.66
CA PHE A 42 -5.77 -7.79 0.64
C PHE A 42 -4.91 -6.52 0.70
N MET A 43 -5.39 -5.38 0.19
CA MET A 43 -4.65 -4.12 0.18
C MET A 43 -4.53 -3.55 1.60
N HIS A 44 -5.61 -3.58 2.37
CA HIS A 44 -5.57 -3.21 3.79
C HIS A 44 -4.60 -4.11 4.57
N THR A 45 -4.69 -5.43 4.35
CA THR A 45 -3.80 -6.41 4.99
C THR A 45 -2.34 -6.12 4.67
N ALA A 46 -2.01 -5.82 3.40
CA ALA A 46 -0.66 -5.48 2.97
C ALA A 46 -0.18 -4.14 3.56
N ALA A 47 -1.02 -3.10 3.57
CA ALA A 47 -0.69 -1.79 4.11
C ALA A 47 -0.34 -1.85 5.61
N VAL A 48 -1.14 -2.60 6.39
CA VAL A 48 -0.90 -2.84 7.82
C VAL A 48 0.33 -3.71 8.05
N ALA A 49 0.56 -4.73 7.22
CA ALA A 49 1.75 -5.56 7.35
C ALA A 49 3.04 -4.77 7.07
N LEU A 50 3.03 -3.92 6.04
CA LEU A 50 4.18 -3.07 5.70
C LEU A 50 4.50 -2.07 6.82
N SER A 51 3.50 -1.36 7.35
CA SER A 51 3.76 -0.36 8.41
C SER A 51 4.34 -0.99 9.67
N LYS A 52 3.89 -2.20 10.04
CA LYS A 52 4.43 -2.96 11.19
C LYS A 52 5.86 -3.45 10.98
N LEU A 53 6.28 -3.64 9.72
CA LEU A 53 7.61 -4.14 9.39
C LEU A 53 8.66 -3.02 9.30
N MET A 54 8.24 -1.80 8.95
CA MET A 54 9.13 -0.65 8.83
C MET A 54 9.38 -0.01 10.21
N PRO A 55 10.63 0.24 10.61
CA PRO A 55 10.95 0.87 11.91
C PRO A 55 10.25 2.21 12.18
N HIS A 56 9.97 2.98 11.13
CA HIS A 56 9.24 4.25 11.19
C HIS A 56 8.01 4.21 10.27
N GLY A 57 7.31 3.08 10.29
CA GLY A 57 6.12 2.85 9.49
C GLY A 57 4.85 3.36 10.18
N GLU A 58 4.06 4.11 9.42
CA GLU A 58 2.71 4.57 9.79
C GLU A 58 1.70 3.98 8.80
N GLN A 59 0.46 3.82 9.23
CA GLN A 59 -0.64 3.38 8.37
C GLN A 59 -1.89 4.20 8.65
N SER A 60 -2.60 4.58 7.59
CA SER A 60 -3.90 5.22 7.67
C SER A 60 -4.85 4.73 6.58
N THR A 61 -6.13 4.62 6.94
CA THR A 61 -7.19 4.20 6.02
C THR A 61 -8.12 5.37 5.72
N LEU A 62 -8.26 5.71 4.44
CA LEU A 62 -9.10 6.77 3.92
C LEU A 62 -10.55 6.27 3.78
N GLN A 63 -11.45 6.78 4.61
CA GLN A 63 -12.84 6.33 4.66
C GLN A 63 -13.60 6.66 3.37
N GLY A 64 -14.39 5.70 2.90
CA GLY A 64 -15.19 5.78 1.67
C GLY A 64 -14.37 5.82 0.37
N GLN A 65 -13.06 5.56 0.43
CA GLN A 65 -12.20 5.55 -0.74
C GLN A 65 -11.98 4.12 -1.24
N THR A 66 -11.94 3.97 -2.57
CA THR A 66 -11.57 2.70 -3.21
C THR A 66 -10.05 2.60 -3.39
N HIS A 67 -9.57 1.63 -4.18
CA HIS A 67 -8.16 1.58 -4.57
C HIS A 67 -7.73 2.84 -5.35
N GLU A 68 -8.65 3.41 -6.15
CA GLU A 68 -8.46 4.68 -6.83
C GLU A 68 -8.94 5.80 -5.91
N VAL A 69 -8.05 6.24 -5.02
CA VAL A 69 -8.32 7.30 -4.03
C VAL A 69 -8.47 8.65 -4.72
N ALA A 70 -9.48 9.44 -4.34
CA ALA A 70 -9.67 10.80 -4.83
C ALA A 70 -8.56 11.75 -4.35
N PRO A 71 -8.03 12.64 -5.21
CA PRO A 71 -6.99 13.60 -4.84
C PRO A 71 -7.35 14.45 -3.61
N GLU A 72 -8.62 14.82 -3.46
CA GLU A 72 -9.13 15.64 -2.36
C GLU A 72 -9.04 14.93 -1.01
N ALA A 73 -9.16 13.60 -0.99
CA ALA A 73 -8.99 12.78 0.21
C ALA A 73 -7.51 12.50 0.51
N LEU A 74 -6.68 12.40 -0.53
CA LEU A 74 -5.26 12.06 -0.40
C LEU A 74 -4.40 13.26 0.03
N ALA A 75 -4.63 14.43 -0.55
CA ALA A 75 -3.76 15.59 -0.40
C ALA A 75 -3.57 16.05 1.07
N PRO A 76 -4.62 16.16 1.91
CA PRO A 76 -4.45 16.59 3.30
C PRO A 76 -3.54 15.67 4.10
N VAL A 77 -3.67 14.35 3.89
CA VAL A 77 -2.89 13.34 4.62
C VAL A 77 -1.42 13.37 4.20
N LEU A 78 -1.14 13.58 2.91
CA LEU A 78 0.23 13.77 2.44
C LEU A 78 0.86 15.06 2.98
N ILE A 79 0.09 16.16 3.03
CA ILE A 79 0.58 17.43 3.58
C ILE A 79 0.94 17.26 5.06
N GLU A 80 0.09 16.61 5.84
CA GLU A 80 0.35 16.33 7.26
C GLU A 80 1.64 15.52 7.44
N PHE A 81 1.76 14.39 6.74
CA PHE A 81 2.92 13.51 6.83
C PHE A 81 4.23 14.18 6.40
N PHE A 82 4.21 15.07 5.41
CA PHE A 82 5.43 15.76 4.96
C PHE A 82 5.77 17.03 5.74
N SER A 83 4.87 17.48 6.61
CA SER A 83 5.08 18.68 7.44
C SER A 83 5.50 18.34 8.88
N SER A 84 5.53 17.06 9.25
CA SER A 84 6.00 16.54 10.55
C SER A 84 7.48 16.16 10.52
#